data_AF-A0AAV4BXE6-F1
#
_entry.id   AF-A0AAV4BXE6-F1
#
_cell.length_a   1.000
_cell.length_b   1.000
_cell.length_c   1.000
_cell.angle_alpha   90.00
_cell.angle_beta   90.00
_cell.angle_gamma   90.00
#
_symmetry.space_group_name_H-M   'P 1'
#
loop_
_entity.id
_entity.type
_entity.pdbx_description
1 polymer ?
#
loop_
_entity_poly.entity_id
_entity_poly.type
_entity_poly.pdbx_seq_one_letter_code
_entity_poly.pdbx_strand_id
1 'polypeptide(L)'
;MDLLATEVKDYNVSPNNYAKTQRVDVWWGKQSKYPTLQKLARACLSIFHGPQVEGSFSRMKDIMKVKSGNMAVSTFSAVWTIKYSLMSRDTTAVSCFKRNDTLHTPINPALVNSMTTSHARYKRELCKIREEEEERKKDLDQQVHVLTTIAKAKSIKQHATKKAFKRHQSALGGPSKRRKY
;
A
#
# COMPACT_ATOMS: atom_id res chain seq x y z
N MET A 1 -35.88 16.06 -25.15
CA MET A 1 -35.97 14.60 -25.36
C MET A 1 -34.58 14.04 -25.10
N ASP A 2 -34.42 13.24 -24.03
CA ASP A 2 -33.12 12.67 -23.68
C ASP A 2 -32.65 11.73 -24.78
N LEU A 3 -31.58 12.13 -25.46
CA LEU A 3 -31.01 11.42 -26.60
C LEU A 3 -30.64 9.97 -26.22
N LEU A 4 -30.17 9.78 -24.98
CA LEU A 4 -29.93 8.48 -24.37
C LEU A 4 -31.21 7.63 -24.24
N ALA A 5 -32.33 8.21 -23.79
CA ALA A 5 -33.57 7.47 -23.58
C ALA A 5 -34.17 6.99 -24.92
N THR A 6 -34.00 7.76 -25.99
CA THR A 6 -34.38 7.36 -27.34
C THR A 6 -33.46 6.28 -27.89
N GLU A 7 -32.14 6.41 -27.74
CA GLU A 7 -31.17 5.38 -28.14
C GLU A 7 -31.39 4.04 -27.41
N VAL A 8 -31.72 4.08 -26.11
CA VAL A 8 -32.02 2.87 -25.32
C VAL A 8 -33.28 2.17 -25.80
N LYS A 9 -34.33 2.93 -26.13
CA LYS A 9 -35.56 2.37 -26.70
C LYS A 9 -35.30 1.70 -28.06
N ASP A 10 -34.53 2.35 -28.94
CA ASP A 10 -34.19 1.77 -30.24
C ASP A 10 -33.28 0.53 -30.10
N TYR A 11 -32.33 0.54 -29.15
CA TYR A 11 -31.48 -0.61 -28.86
C TYR A 11 -32.28 -1.85 -28.42
N ASN A 12 -33.34 -1.66 -27.62
CA ASN A 12 -34.16 -2.75 -27.09
C ASN A 12 -35.12 -3.36 -28.13
N VAL A 13 -35.46 -2.60 -29.19
CA VAL A 13 -36.41 -3.02 -30.23
C VAL A 13 -35.68 -3.52 -31.48
N SER A 14 -34.48 -3.00 -31.76
CA SER A 14 -33.69 -3.38 -32.92
C SER A 14 -33.06 -4.77 -32.77
N PRO A 15 -33.15 -5.64 -33.79
CA PRO A 15 -32.42 -6.90 -33.80
C PRO A 15 -30.91 -6.63 -33.92
N ASN A 16 -30.20 -6.79 -32.81
CA ASN A 16 -28.75 -6.63 -32.76
C ASN A 16 -28.08 -7.92 -33.25
N ASN A 17 -27.34 -7.85 -34.36
CA ASN A 17 -26.56 -8.97 -34.85
C ASN A 17 -25.22 -9.03 -34.09
N TYR A 18 -25.03 -10.08 -33.30
CA TYR A 18 -23.77 -10.34 -32.58
C TYR A 18 -23.39 -11.81 -32.71
N ALA A 19 -22.10 -12.07 -32.92
CA ALA A 19 -21.57 -13.42 -32.85
C ALA A 19 -21.52 -13.86 -31.38
N LYS A 20 -21.98 -15.08 -31.07
CA LYS A 20 -21.96 -15.63 -29.69
C LYS A 20 -20.57 -15.68 -29.05
N THR A 21 -19.51 -15.65 -29.85
CA THR A 21 -18.10 -15.66 -29.42
C THR A 21 -17.49 -14.27 -29.27
N GLN A 22 -18.22 -13.21 -29.62
CA GLN A 22 -17.67 -11.86 -29.61
C GLN A 22 -17.69 -11.27 -28.19
N ARG A 23 -16.54 -10.73 -27.79
CA ARG A 23 -16.39 -9.96 -26.55
C ARG A 23 -17.28 -8.71 -26.55
N VAL A 24 -18.04 -8.52 -25.48
CA VAL A 24 -19.03 -7.45 -25.33
C VAL A 24 -18.40 -6.04 -25.44
N ASP A 25 -17.20 -5.85 -24.88
CA ASP A 25 -16.46 -4.59 -24.97
C ASP A 25 -16.00 -4.28 -26.41
N VAL A 26 -15.60 -5.31 -27.16
CA VAL A 26 -15.22 -5.18 -28.58
C VAL A 26 -16.45 -4.91 -29.44
N TRP A 27 -17.59 -5.51 -29.11
CA TRP A 27 -18.86 -5.26 -29.81
C TRP A 27 -19.31 -3.81 -29.63
N TRP A 28 -19.41 -3.31 -28.39
CA TRP A 28 -19.72 -1.90 -28.12
C TRP A 28 -18.68 -0.94 -28.72
N GLY A 29 -17.41 -1.33 -28.79
CA GLY A 29 -16.37 -0.55 -29.46
C GLY A 29 -16.61 -0.30 -30.95
N LYS A 30 -17.38 -1.16 -31.63
CA LYS A 30 -17.67 -1.08 -33.07
C LYS A 30 -19.04 -0.48 -33.41
N GLN A 31 -19.91 -0.25 -32.41
CA GLN A 31 -21.25 0.28 -32.64
C GLN A 31 -21.22 1.81 -32.86
N SER A 32 -21.48 2.24 -34.08
CA SER A 32 -21.68 3.66 -34.43
C SER A 32 -23.13 4.12 -34.31
N LYS A 33 -24.09 3.18 -34.23
CA LYS A 33 -25.53 3.45 -34.23
C LYS A 33 -26.01 4.21 -32.98
N TYR A 34 -25.35 4.01 -31.83
CA TYR A 34 -25.74 4.58 -30.54
C TYR A 34 -24.56 5.29 -29.85
N PRO A 35 -24.20 6.52 -30.25
CA PRO A 35 -22.99 7.18 -29.77
C PRO A 35 -23.00 7.52 -28.27
N THR A 36 -24.17 7.78 -27.69
CA THR A 36 -24.29 8.15 -26.27
C THR A 36 -24.31 6.89 -25.41
N LEU A 37 -25.12 5.91 -25.79
CA LEU A 37 -25.21 4.60 -25.15
C LEU A 37 -23.89 3.82 -25.25
N GLN A 38 -23.16 3.94 -26.37
CA GLN A 38 -21.83 3.36 -26.55
C GLN A 38 -20.85 3.89 -25.49
N LYS A 39 -20.80 5.22 -25.28
CA LYS A 39 -19.89 5.82 -24.30
C LYS A 39 -20.22 5.35 -22.89
N LEU A 40 -21.51 5.28 -22.55
CA LEU A 40 -21.98 4.79 -21.25
C LEU A 40 -21.66 3.30 -21.07
N ALA A 41 -21.98 2.46 -22.05
CA ALA A 41 -21.68 1.03 -22.04
C ALA A 41 -20.16 0.79 -21.91
N ARG A 42 -19.33 1.52 -22.65
CA ARG A 42 -17.86 1.44 -22.53
C ARG A 42 -17.37 1.89 -21.16
N ALA A 43 -17.94 2.94 -20.59
CA ALA A 43 -17.60 3.39 -19.23
C ALA A 43 -17.96 2.30 -18.22
N CYS A 44 -19.17 1.75 -18.24
CA CYS A 44 -19.60 0.68 -17.34
C CYS A 44 -18.75 -0.59 -17.49
N LEU A 45 -18.40 -0.97 -18.74
CA LEU A 45 -17.55 -2.13 -19.02
C LEU A 45 -16.08 -1.90 -18.69
N SER A 46 -15.64 -0.64 -18.58
CA SER A 46 -14.26 -0.30 -18.20
C SER A 46 -14.01 -0.42 -16.70
N ILE A 47 -15.07 -0.40 -15.88
CA ILE A 47 -14.95 -0.57 -14.44
C ILE A 47 -14.67 -2.06 -14.18
N PHE A 48 -13.38 -2.39 -14.09
CA PHE A 48 -12.89 -3.74 -13.83
C PHE A 48 -13.09 -4.09 -12.36
N HIS A 49 -14.00 -5.01 -12.05
CA HIS A 49 -14.18 -5.61 -10.72
C HIS A 49 -14.20 -7.15 -10.77
N GLY A 50 -13.33 -7.75 -11.59
CA GLY A 50 -13.24 -9.21 -11.76
C GLY A 50 -12.11 -9.89 -10.96
N PRO A 51 -12.08 -11.24 -10.90
CA PRO A 51 -11.06 -12.06 -10.21
C PRO A 51 -9.61 -11.77 -10.64
N GLN A 52 -9.44 -11.12 -11.79
CA GLN A 52 -8.15 -10.77 -12.36
C GLN A 52 -7.37 -9.78 -11.48
N VAL A 53 -8.03 -8.84 -10.80
CA VAL A 53 -7.36 -7.93 -9.84
C VAL A 53 -7.05 -8.66 -8.53
N GLU A 54 -7.92 -9.52 -8.04
CA GLU A 54 -7.70 -10.29 -6.80
C GLU A 54 -6.55 -11.30 -6.94
N GLY A 55 -6.47 -11.99 -8.09
CA GLY A 55 -5.34 -12.87 -8.42
C GLY A 55 -4.01 -12.13 -8.59
N SER A 56 -4.05 -10.81 -8.84
CA SER A 56 -2.89 -9.93 -8.88
C SER A 56 -2.35 -9.66 -7.47
N PHE A 57 -3.26 -9.33 -6.54
CA PHE A 57 -2.93 -9.10 -5.13
C PHE A 57 -2.48 -10.38 -4.41
N SER A 58 -3.10 -11.52 -4.73
CA SER A 58 -2.67 -12.82 -4.18
C SER A 58 -1.23 -13.15 -4.57
N ARG A 59 -0.86 -12.96 -5.84
CA ARG A 59 0.52 -13.15 -6.31
C ARG A 59 1.49 -12.11 -5.73
N MET A 60 1.04 -10.87 -5.56
CA MET A 60 1.84 -9.82 -4.90
C MET A 60 2.19 -10.21 -3.45
N LYS A 61 1.19 -10.67 -2.69
CA LYS A 61 1.36 -11.13 -1.31
C LYS A 61 2.43 -12.22 -1.22
N ASP A 62 2.44 -13.17 -2.14
CA ASP A 62 3.40 -14.28 -2.12
C ASP A 62 4.82 -13.79 -2.43
N ILE A 63 4.99 -12.91 -3.43
CA ILE A 63 6.29 -12.31 -3.76
C ILE A 63 6.85 -11.45 -2.62
N MET A 64 6.00 -10.77 -1.86
CA MET A 64 6.40 -9.97 -0.69
C MET A 64 6.72 -10.81 0.56
N LYS A 65 6.29 -12.08 0.62
CA LYS A 65 6.45 -12.94 1.81
C LYS A 65 7.67 -13.86 1.77
N VAL A 66 8.22 -14.18 0.59
CA VAL A 66 9.33 -15.14 0.48
C VAL A 66 10.64 -14.50 0.93
N LYS A 67 11.22 -15.00 2.03
CA LYS A 67 12.48 -14.54 2.66
C LYS A 67 13.70 -14.49 1.73
N SER A 68 13.67 -15.21 0.61
CA SER A 68 14.73 -15.33 -0.42
C SER A 68 14.41 -14.58 -1.73
N GLY A 69 13.14 -14.24 -1.99
CA GLY A 69 12.67 -13.59 -3.23
C GLY A 69 11.95 -12.26 -2.98
N ASN A 70 12.17 -11.66 -1.82
CA ASN A 70 11.41 -10.50 -1.37
C ASN A 70 11.74 -9.28 -2.25
N MET A 71 10.77 -8.85 -3.04
CA MET A 71 10.90 -7.69 -3.90
C MET A 71 10.27 -6.48 -3.20
N ALA A 72 10.99 -5.36 -3.17
CA ALA A 72 10.44 -4.11 -2.64
C ALA A 72 9.13 -3.75 -3.38
N VAL A 73 8.16 -3.21 -2.64
CA VAL A 73 6.83 -2.84 -3.17
C VAL A 73 6.94 -1.88 -4.37
N SER A 74 7.88 -0.94 -4.32
CA SER A 74 8.16 -0.01 -5.41
C SER A 74 8.59 -0.74 -6.69
N THR A 75 9.51 -1.70 -6.59
CA THR A 75 9.97 -2.53 -7.71
C THR A 75 8.85 -3.41 -8.25
N PHE A 76 8.04 -4.01 -7.36
CA PHE A 76 6.88 -4.80 -7.76
C PHE A 76 5.86 -3.95 -8.55
N SER A 77 5.54 -2.76 -8.05
CA SER A 77 4.64 -1.81 -8.69
C SER A 77 5.13 -1.40 -10.08
N ALA A 78 6.44 -1.12 -10.22
CA ALA A 78 7.04 -0.79 -11.51
C ALA A 78 6.92 -1.96 -12.53
N VAL A 79 7.27 -3.18 -12.11
CA VAL A 79 7.17 -4.38 -12.96
C VAL A 79 5.72 -4.63 -13.39
N TRP A 80 4.77 -4.49 -12.46
CA TRP A 80 3.35 -4.66 -12.76
C TRP A 80 2.81 -3.61 -13.70
N THR A 81 3.17 -2.34 -13.50
CA THR A 81 2.78 -1.24 -14.39
C THR A 81 3.25 -1.51 -15.82
N ILE A 82 4.51 -1.91 -15.98
CA ILE A 82 5.07 -2.26 -17.30
C ILE A 82 4.34 -3.47 -17.88
N LYS A 83 4.15 -4.54 -17.11
CA LYS A 83 3.46 -5.75 -17.56
C LYS A 83 2.06 -5.44 -18.08
N TYR A 84 1.26 -4.72 -17.31
CA TYR A 84 -0.11 -4.40 -17.68
C TYR A 84 -0.19 -3.36 -18.78
N SER A 85 0.77 -2.43 -18.85
CA SER A 85 0.89 -1.52 -19.99
C SER A 85 1.24 -2.25 -21.30
N LEU A 86 1.99 -3.34 -21.24
CA LEU A 86 2.30 -4.16 -22.42
C LEU A 86 1.10 -5.05 -22.80
N MET A 87 0.46 -5.65 -21.81
CA MET A 87 -0.75 -6.46 -22.01
C MET A 87 -1.91 -5.63 -22.58
N SER A 88 -2.11 -4.39 -22.13
CA SER A 88 -3.18 -3.54 -22.64
C SER A 88 -2.98 -3.11 -24.10
N ARG A 89 -1.74 -3.18 -24.59
CA ARG A 89 -1.37 -2.84 -25.97
C ARG A 89 -1.28 -4.07 -26.87
N ASP A 90 -1.48 -5.28 -26.34
CA ASP A 90 -1.23 -6.56 -27.03
C ASP A 90 0.16 -6.60 -27.71
N THR A 91 1.16 -5.98 -27.08
CA THR A 91 2.54 -5.88 -27.59
C THR A 91 3.52 -6.53 -26.63
N THR A 92 4.55 -7.15 -27.18
CA THR A 92 5.67 -7.66 -26.37
C THR A 92 6.70 -6.55 -26.13
N ALA A 93 7.47 -6.66 -25.05
CA ALA A 93 8.58 -5.75 -24.79
C ALA A 93 9.56 -5.70 -25.98
N VAL A 94 9.83 -6.86 -26.60
CA VAL A 94 10.70 -6.97 -27.78
C VAL A 94 10.13 -6.16 -28.96
N SER A 95 8.82 -6.25 -29.20
CA SER A 95 8.14 -5.45 -30.22
C SER A 95 8.14 -3.95 -29.89
N CYS A 96 7.92 -3.57 -28.62
CA CYS A 96 7.92 -2.17 -28.19
C CYS A 96 9.30 -1.51 -28.30
N PHE A 97 10.36 -2.22 -27.96
CA PHE A 97 11.71 -1.67 -27.91
C PHE A 97 12.51 -1.87 -29.20
N LYS A 98 11.92 -2.49 -30.24
CA LYS A 98 12.46 -2.71 -31.60
C LYS A 98 14.00 -2.66 -31.65
N ARG A 99 14.67 -3.67 -31.08
CA ARG A 99 16.09 -3.87 -31.39
C ARG A 99 16.12 -4.60 -32.74
N ASN A 100 16.44 -3.85 -33.80
CA ASN A 100 16.56 -4.41 -35.15
C ASN A 100 17.62 -5.52 -35.21
N ASP A 101 18.61 -5.45 -34.33
CA ASP A 101 19.65 -6.47 -34.16
C ASP A 101 19.98 -6.64 -32.67
N THR A 102 19.66 -7.79 -32.09
CA THR A 102 19.94 -8.07 -30.67
C THR A 102 21.43 -8.08 -30.33
N LEU A 103 22.30 -8.37 -31.30
CA LEU A 103 23.75 -8.43 -31.13
C LEU A 103 24.43 -7.09 -31.39
N HIS A 104 23.97 -6.33 -32.40
CA HIS A 104 24.68 -5.14 -32.88
C HIS A 104 24.01 -3.80 -32.55
N THR A 105 22.80 -3.79 -31.98
CA THR A 105 22.16 -2.52 -31.55
C THR A 105 22.96 -1.88 -30.42
N PRO A 106 23.32 -0.58 -30.53
CA PRO A 106 24.08 0.12 -29.49
C PRO A 106 23.37 0.03 -28.14
N ILE A 107 24.14 -0.31 -27.11
CA ILE A 107 23.63 -0.42 -25.75
C ILE A 107 23.41 0.99 -25.21
N ASN A 108 22.28 1.23 -24.54
CA ASN A 108 22.03 2.48 -23.84
C ASN A 108 22.96 2.59 -22.61
N PRO A 109 23.93 3.52 -22.58
CA PRO A 109 24.88 3.64 -21.47
C PRO A 109 24.20 3.99 -20.14
N ALA A 110 23.09 4.73 -20.17
CA ALA A 110 22.33 5.07 -18.97
C ALA A 110 21.67 3.82 -18.35
N LEU A 111 21.21 2.88 -19.19
CA LEU A 111 20.68 1.59 -18.71
C LEU A 111 21.77 0.77 -18.03
N VAL A 112 22.94 0.67 -18.67
CA VAL A 112 24.11 -0.05 -18.09
C VAL A 112 24.50 0.56 -16.76
N ASN A 113 24.68 1.88 -16.70
CA ASN A 113 25.01 2.57 -15.45
C ASN A 113 23.96 2.34 -14.37
N SER A 114 22.67 2.31 -14.73
CA SER A 114 21.59 2.03 -13.79
C SER A 114 21.63 0.59 -13.28
N MET A 115 21.85 -0.39 -14.16
CA MET A 115 21.98 -1.80 -13.79
C MET A 115 23.20 -2.03 -12.88
N THR A 116 24.37 -1.53 -13.28
CA THR A 116 25.63 -1.71 -12.55
C THR A 116 25.59 -1.03 -11.17
N THR A 117 24.94 0.13 -11.04
CA THR A 117 24.86 0.85 -9.76
C THR A 117 23.66 0.47 -8.88
N SER A 118 22.70 -0.30 -9.41
CA SER A 118 21.44 -0.64 -8.72
C SER A 118 21.66 -1.30 -7.35
N HIS A 119 22.53 -2.32 -7.29
CA HIS A 119 22.79 -3.05 -6.05
C HIS A 119 23.46 -2.17 -4.99
N ALA A 120 24.41 -1.33 -5.40
CA ALA A 120 25.06 -0.38 -4.49
C ALA A 120 24.07 0.66 -3.94
N ARG A 121 23.17 1.17 -4.79
CA ARG A 121 22.08 2.07 -4.38
C ARG A 121 21.15 1.38 -3.39
N TYR A 122 20.73 0.15 -3.68
CA TYR A 122 19.88 -0.64 -2.78
C TYR A 122 20.51 -0.84 -1.41
N LYS A 123 21.80 -1.19 -1.35
CA LYS A 123 22.52 -1.31 -0.07
C LYS A 123 22.54 0.00 0.73
N ARG A 124 22.73 1.15 0.07
CA ARG A 124 22.69 2.45 0.75
C ARG A 124 21.31 2.75 1.33
N GLU A 125 20.25 2.45 0.60
CA GLU A 125 18.88 2.64 1.11
C GLU A 125 18.59 1.71 2.30
N LEU A 126 19.06 0.46 2.28
CA LEU A 126 18.97 -0.42 3.45
C LEU A 126 19.73 0.11 4.66
N CYS A 127 20.91 0.71 4.47
CA CYS A 127 21.67 1.35 5.55
C CYS A 127 20.88 2.52 6.16
N LYS A 128 20.30 3.41 5.33
CA LYS A 128 19.49 4.53 5.82
C LYS A 128 18.27 4.07 6.61
N ILE A 129 17.54 3.07 6.10
CA ILE A 129 16.36 2.52 6.80
C ILE A 129 16.76 1.98 8.18
N ARG A 130 17.92 1.30 8.26
CA ARG A 130 18.42 0.77 9.52
C ARG A 130 18.83 1.90 10.49
N GLU A 131 19.48 2.94 9.99
CA GLU A 131 19.85 4.12 10.80
C GLU A 131 18.59 4.81 11.36
N GLU A 132 17.57 5.05 10.54
CA GLU A 132 16.28 5.62 10.95
C GLU A 132 15.52 4.74 11.96
N GLU A 133 15.61 3.41 11.84
CA GLU A 133 15.07 2.47 12.83
C GLU A 133 15.82 2.52 14.16
N GLU A 134 17.15 2.62 14.12
CA GLU A 134 17.98 2.73 15.31
C GLU A 134 17.76 4.06 16.03
N GLU A 135 17.57 5.17 15.31
CA GLU A 135 17.19 6.46 15.87
C GLU A 135 15.81 6.42 16.54
N ARG A 136 14.79 5.91 15.83
CA ARG A 136 13.44 5.74 16.41
C ARG A 136 13.46 4.88 17.68
N LYS A 137 14.31 3.85 17.72
CA LYS A 137 14.47 3.00 18.89
C LYS A 137 15.11 3.74 20.06
N LYS A 138 16.11 4.60 19.81
CA LYS A 138 16.74 5.45 20.84
C LYS A 138 15.75 6.45 21.41
N ASP A 139 14.95 7.10 20.57
CA ASP A 139 13.92 8.05 21.01
C ASP A 139 12.88 7.38 21.90
N LEU A 140 12.44 6.18 21.52
CA LEU A 140 11.50 5.39 22.30
C LEU A 140 12.10 5.00 23.66
N ASP A 141 13.37 4.56 23.69
CA ASP A 141 14.06 4.18 24.93
C ASP A 141 14.25 5.38 25.87
N GLN A 142 14.60 6.55 25.33
CA GLN A 142 14.64 7.80 26.10
C GLN A 142 13.28 8.16 26.68
N GLN A 143 12.20 8.05 25.89
CA GLN A 143 10.85 8.34 26.35
C GLN A 143 10.42 7.39 27.49
N VAL A 144 10.71 6.09 27.35
CA VAL A 144 10.46 5.08 28.38
C VAL A 144 11.27 5.39 29.64
N HIS A 145 12.53 5.79 29.52
CA HIS A 145 13.38 6.16 30.66
C HIS A 145 12.82 7.36 31.44
N VAL A 146 12.39 8.41 30.74
CA VAL A 146 11.75 9.60 31.34
C VAL A 146 10.46 9.22 32.07
N LEU A 147 9.59 8.43 31.45
CA LEU A 147 8.35 7.98 32.10
C LEU A 147 8.64 7.15 33.36
N THR A 148 9.64 6.26 33.29
CA THR A 148 10.03 5.39 34.41
C THR A 148 10.59 6.19 35.59
N THR A 149 11.40 7.21 35.32
CA THR A 149 11.96 8.09 36.36
C THR A 149 10.89 8.94 37.03
N ILE A 150 9.95 9.50 36.25
CA ILE A 150 8.78 10.22 36.79
C ILE A 150 7.93 9.31 37.69
N ALA A 151 7.65 8.08 37.25
CA ALA A 151 6.87 7.12 38.02
C ALA A 151 7.56 6.76 39.36
N LYS A 152 8.88 6.51 39.34
CA LYS A 152 9.68 6.28 40.55
C LYS A 152 9.63 7.48 41.50
N ALA A 153 9.82 8.70 40.99
CA ALA A 153 9.77 9.91 41.79
C ALA A 153 8.38 10.12 42.44
N LYS A 154 7.29 9.87 41.70
CA LYS A 154 5.92 9.91 42.23
C LYS A 154 5.72 8.88 43.35
N SER A 155 6.18 7.64 43.17
CA SER A 155 6.11 6.59 44.19
C SER A 155 6.85 6.97 45.48
N ILE A 156 8.07 7.51 45.36
CA ILE A 156 8.86 7.99 46.51
C ILE A 156 8.14 9.12 47.25
N LYS A 157 7.60 10.12 46.53
CA LYS A 157 6.84 11.23 47.13
C LYS A 157 5.59 10.72 47.86
N GLN A 158 4.86 9.77 47.28
CA GLN A 158 3.71 9.13 47.92
C GLN A 158 4.09 8.35 49.17
N HIS A 159 5.21 7.62 49.14
CA HIS A 159 5.69 6.89 50.31
C HIS A 159 6.14 7.84 51.44
N ALA A 160 6.85 8.92 51.10
CA ALA A 160 7.28 9.94 52.05
C ALA A 160 6.09 10.65 52.73
N THR A 161 5.07 11.04 51.95
CA THR A 161 3.85 11.66 52.47
C THR A 161 3.06 10.70 53.37
N LYS A 162 2.88 9.43 52.97
CA LYS A 162 2.27 8.40 53.84
C LYS A 162 3.03 8.22 55.16
N LYS A 163 4.37 8.23 55.11
CA LYS A 163 5.22 8.11 56.31
C LYS A 163 5.12 9.35 57.21
N ALA A 164 5.10 10.55 56.63
CA ALA A 164 4.91 11.80 57.36
C ALA A 164 3.53 11.87 58.03
N PHE A 165 2.48 11.46 57.32
CA PHE A 165 1.12 11.37 57.87
C PHE A 165 1.05 10.41 59.06
N LYS A 166 1.61 9.19 58.94
CA LYS A 166 1.69 8.24 60.07
C LYS A 166 2.45 8.82 61.27
N ARG A 167 3.57 9.52 61.02
CA ARG A 167 4.36 10.18 62.08
C ARG A 167 3.57 11.27 62.80
N HIS A 168 2.85 12.10 62.05
CA HIS A 168 1.98 13.14 62.61
C HIS A 168 0.83 12.53 63.42
N GLN A 169 0.21 11.46 62.93
CA GLN A 169 -0.83 10.73 63.65
C GLN A 169 -0.31 10.12 64.96
N SER A 170 0.91 9.55 64.97
CA SER A 170 1.54 9.05 66.20
C SER A 170 1.97 10.17 67.16
N ALA A 171 2.27 11.37 66.66
CA ALA A 171 2.63 12.52 67.48
C ALA A 171 1.40 13.17 68.15
N LEU A 172 0.26 13.19 67.45
CA LEU A 172 -1.02 13.66 68.00
C LEU A 172 -1.73 12.61 68.86
N GLY A 173 -1.37 11.33 68.71
CA GLY A 173 -1.94 10.20 69.42
C GLY A 173 -0.92 9.48 70.29
N GLY A 174 -0.43 10.14 71.35
CA GLY A 174 -0.01 9.39 72.54
C GLY A 174 -1.21 8.63 73.11
N PRO A 175 -1.05 7.44 73.72
CA PRO A 175 -2.17 6.61 74.13
C PRO A 175 -3.04 7.37 75.14
N SER A 176 -4.22 7.83 74.71
CA SER A 176 -5.27 8.23 75.62
C SER A 176 -5.72 6.98 76.37
N LYS A 177 -5.14 6.77 77.56
CA LYS A 177 -5.63 5.79 78.53
C LYS A 177 -7.08 6.17 78.83
N ARG A 178 -8.04 5.53 78.15
CA ARG A 178 -9.44 5.50 78.58
C ARG A 178 -9.44 4.98 80.03
N ARG A 179 -9.58 5.88 81.00
CA ARG A 179 -9.96 5.55 82.38
C ARG A 179 -11.30 4.82 82.28
N LYS A 180 -11.28 3.50 82.50
CA LYS A 180 -12.48 2.76 82.86
C LYS A 180 -12.76 3.11 84.32
N TYR A 181 -13.88 3.81 84.54
CA TYR A 181 -14.53 3.87 85.85
C TYR A 181 -15.31 2.57 86.05
#